data_AF-A0A5N7ML45-F1
#
_entry.id   AF-A0A5N7ML45-F1
#
_cell.length_a   1.000
_cell.length_b   1.000
_cell.length_c   1.000
_cell.angle_alpha   90.00
_cell.angle_beta   90.00
_cell.angle_gamma   90.00
#
_symmetry.space_group_name_H-M   'P 1'
#
loop_
_entity.id
_entity.type
_entity.pdbx_description
1 polymer ?
#
loop_
_entity_poly.entity_id
_entity_poly.type
_entity_poly.pdbx_seq_one_letter_code
_entity_poly.pdbx_strand_id
1 'polypeptide(L)'
;MPLTQNPIVEWPTEFQHLLAGIQVAAGEDGKRYGHIDIDIDPETLFLLNDFEARVRHRQVRIRSADSARCLIGEMNALVGLGAAAQPAKHATRVRISFHDLLDDDCVDRSPHM
;
A
#
# COMPACT_ATOMS: atom_id res chain seq x y z
N MET A 1 -29.62 -10.02 -6.12
CA MET A 1 -28.33 -10.35 -6.78
C MET A 1 -27.23 -10.05 -5.78
N PRO A 2 -26.34 -10.97 -5.43
CA PRO A 2 -25.31 -10.69 -4.45
C PRO A 2 -24.35 -9.64 -5.05
N LEU A 3 -24.06 -8.59 -4.30
CA LEU A 3 -23.03 -7.61 -4.65
C LEU A 3 -21.74 -8.38 -4.90
N THR A 4 -21.28 -8.35 -6.15
CA THR A 4 -19.98 -8.88 -6.57
C THR A 4 -18.94 -8.27 -5.64
N GLN A 5 -18.44 -9.06 -4.69
CA GLN A 5 -17.34 -8.62 -3.83
C GLN A 5 -16.18 -8.29 -4.76
N ASN A 6 -15.83 -7.01 -4.85
CA ASN A 6 -14.71 -6.56 -5.64
C ASN A 6 -13.47 -7.31 -5.11
N PRO A 7 -12.71 -8.03 -5.95
CA PRO A 7 -11.67 -8.92 -5.45
C PRO A 7 -10.62 -8.11 -4.70
N ILE A 8 -10.39 -8.47 -3.43
CA ILE A 8 -9.30 -7.93 -2.63
C ILE A 8 -7.99 -8.44 -3.22
N VAL A 9 -7.10 -7.53 -3.59
CA VAL A 9 -5.78 -7.82 -4.14
C VAL A 9 -4.75 -7.77 -3.02
N GLU A 10 -3.88 -8.76 -2.93
CA GLU A 10 -2.77 -8.72 -1.97
C GLU A 10 -1.73 -7.68 -2.40
N TRP A 11 -1.18 -6.94 -1.43
CA TRP A 11 0.02 -6.16 -1.67
C TRP A 11 1.17 -7.07 -2.14
N PRO A 12 1.97 -6.68 -3.16
CA PRO A 12 3.03 -7.53 -3.67
C PRO A 12 4.06 -7.84 -2.58
N THR A 13 4.43 -9.12 -2.46
CA THR A 13 5.33 -9.59 -1.39
C THR A 13 6.71 -8.94 -1.50
N GLU A 14 7.18 -8.69 -2.72
CA GLU A 14 8.42 -7.98 -3.01
C GLU A 14 8.42 -6.54 -2.46
N PHE A 15 7.26 -5.90 -2.34
CA PHE A 15 7.09 -4.53 -1.84
C PHE A 15 6.65 -4.47 -0.39
N GLN A 16 6.54 -5.60 0.30
CA GLN A 16 6.10 -5.67 1.68
C GLN A 16 6.97 -4.79 2.61
N HIS A 17 8.27 -4.75 2.34
CA HIS A 17 9.23 -3.92 3.08
C HIS A 17 8.98 -2.41 2.94
N LEU A 18 8.35 -1.96 1.85
CA LEU A 18 8.03 -0.55 1.62
C LEU A 18 6.94 -0.03 2.57
N LEU A 19 6.16 -0.93 3.19
CA LEU A 19 5.10 -0.58 4.14
C LEU A 19 5.53 -0.64 5.61
N ALA A 20 6.82 -0.90 5.89
CA ALA A 20 7.32 -1.02 7.26
C ALA A 20 7.07 0.22 8.12
N GLY A 21 7.09 1.42 7.52
CA GLY A 21 6.86 2.68 8.21
C GLY A 21 5.48 3.31 7.95
N ILE A 22 4.48 2.54 7.52
CA ILE A 22 3.17 3.12 7.18
C ILE A 22 2.52 3.76 8.40
N GLN A 23 2.16 5.04 8.26
CA GLN A 23 1.45 5.80 9.27
C GLN A 23 -0.04 5.73 8.99
N VAL A 24 -0.81 5.23 9.96
CA VAL A 24 -2.28 5.15 9.88
C VAL A 24 -2.89 6.18 10.81
N ALA A 25 -3.80 6.99 10.28
CA ALA A 25 -4.53 8.01 11.01
C ALA A 25 -6.02 7.93 10.69
N ALA A 26 -6.86 8.51 11.57
CA ALA A 26 -8.28 8.71 11.32
C ALA A 26 -8.50 10.15 10.85
N GLY A 27 -9.24 10.32 9.75
CA GLY A 27 -9.71 11.61 9.26
C GLY A 27 -10.88 12.14 10.09
N GLU A 28 -11.24 13.41 9.84
CA GLU A 28 -12.36 14.08 10.52
C GLU A 28 -13.72 13.41 10.24
N ASP A 29 -13.83 12.70 9.11
CA ASP A 29 -15.00 11.90 8.71
C ASP A 29 -15.04 10.51 9.38
N GLY A 30 -14.08 10.20 10.26
CA GLY A 30 -13.94 8.91 10.92
C GLY A 30 -13.35 7.82 10.02
N LYS A 31 -13.02 8.11 8.77
CA LYS A 31 -12.38 7.16 7.87
C LYS A 31 -10.89 7.09 8.16
N ARG A 32 -10.33 5.89 8.15
CA ARG A 32 -8.88 5.72 8.30
C ARG A 32 -8.19 5.85 6.96
N TYR A 33 -7.01 6.47 6.98
CA TYR A 33 -6.11 6.55 5.85
C TYR A 33 -4.70 6.20 6.29
N GLY A 34 -3.90 5.71 5.35
CA GLY A 34 -2.54 5.27 5.59
C GLY A 34 -1.61 5.88 4.58
N HIS A 35 -0.42 6.29 4.98
CA HIS A 35 0.59 6.75 4.03
C HIS A 35 2.01 6.49 4.50
N ILE A 36 2.93 6.48 3.55
CA ILE A 36 4.36 6.48 3.78
C ILE A 36 5.06 7.25 2.66
N ASP A 37 6.07 8.02 3.03
CA ASP A 37 6.92 8.75 2.11
C ASP A 37 8.29 8.05 2.04
N ILE A 38 8.67 7.58 0.87
CA ILE A 38 9.86 6.75 0.69
C ILE A 38 10.68 7.19 -0.53
N ASP A 39 11.99 7.03 -0.42
CA ASP A 39 12.90 7.13 -1.56
C ASP A 39 12.94 5.77 -2.27
N ILE A 40 12.62 5.74 -3.56
CA ILE A 40 12.64 4.52 -4.38
C ILE A 40 13.44 4.72 -5.65
N ASP A 41 14.05 3.64 -6.13
CA ASP A 41 14.74 3.61 -7.41
C ASP A 41 13.74 3.60 -8.59
N PRO A 42 14.19 3.89 -9.82
CA PRO A 42 13.32 3.95 -10.99
C PRO A 42 12.61 2.64 -11.35
N GLU A 43 13.23 1.48 -11.10
CA GLU A 43 12.63 0.17 -11.41
C GLU A 43 11.49 -0.13 -10.43
N THR A 44 11.72 0.08 -9.14
CA THR A 44 10.67 -0.02 -8.12
C THR A 44 9.52 0.95 -8.39
N LEU A 45 9.82 2.19 -8.80
CA LEU A 45 8.79 3.15 -9.20
C LEU A 45 7.94 2.65 -10.37
N PHE A 46 8.58 2.10 -11.40
CA PHE A 46 7.87 1.57 -12.57
C PHE A 46 6.91 0.44 -12.17
N LEU A 47 7.38 -0.53 -11.39
CA LEU A 47 6.58 -1.67 -10.96
C LEU A 47 5.42 -1.25 -10.03
N LEU A 48 5.64 -0.26 -9.16
CA LEU A 48 4.57 0.29 -8.32
C LEU A 48 3.49 1.01 -9.13
N ASN A 49 3.86 1.75 -10.20
CA ASN A 49 2.88 2.39 -11.08
C ASN A 49 2.07 1.35 -11.87
N ASP A 50 2.72 0.30 -12.35
CA ASP A 50 2.04 -0.81 -13.04
C ASP A 50 1.09 -1.55 -12.09
N PHE A 51 1.52 -1.81 -10.84
CA PHE A 51 0.64 -2.36 -9.81
C PHE A 51 -0.54 -1.43 -9.53
N GLU A 52 -0.31 -0.14 -9.29
CA GLU A 52 -1.34 0.89 -9.06
C GLU A 52 -2.40 0.84 -10.17
N ALA A 53 -1.97 0.87 -11.43
CA ALA A 53 -2.86 0.82 -12.58
C ALA A 53 -3.74 -0.45 -12.61
N ARG A 54 -3.20 -1.60 -12.19
CA ARG A 54 -3.92 -2.89 -12.14
C ARG A 54 -4.93 -2.96 -10.99
N VAL A 55 -4.68 -2.27 -9.89
CA VAL A 55 -5.52 -2.28 -8.69
C VAL A 55 -6.45 -1.08 -8.57
N ARG A 56 -6.51 -0.21 -9.58
CA ARG A 56 -7.47 0.91 -9.60
C ARG A 56 -8.88 0.42 -9.33
N HIS A 57 -9.56 1.13 -8.41
CA HIS A 57 -10.91 0.81 -7.97
C HIS A 57 -11.05 -0.58 -7.32
N ARG A 58 -9.95 -1.16 -6.80
CA ARG A 58 -9.96 -2.40 -6.04
C ARG A 58 -9.40 -2.17 -4.65
N GLN A 59 -9.88 -2.97 -3.70
CA GLN A 59 -9.30 -3.00 -2.38
C GLN A 59 -7.98 -3.78 -2.42
N VAL A 60 -6.98 -3.22 -1.76
CA VAL A 60 -5.66 -3.79 -1.57
C VAL A 60 -5.51 -4.14 -0.09
N ARG A 61 -5.10 -5.38 0.17
CA ARG A 61 -4.75 -5.84 1.50
C ARG A 61 -3.29 -5.55 1.77
N ILE A 62 -3.04 -4.82 2.84
CA ILE A 62 -1.71 -4.46 3.31
C ILE A 62 -1.47 -5.03 4.70
N ARG A 63 -0.21 -5.38 4.94
CA ARG A 63 0.30 -5.77 6.25
C ARG A 63 1.34 -4.75 6.66
N SER A 64 1.22 -4.18 7.85
CA SER A 64 2.35 -3.44 8.43
C SER A 64 3.38 -4.45 8.93
N ALA A 65 4.66 -4.23 8.65
CA ALA A 65 5.73 -5.12 9.11
C ALA A 65 5.75 -5.28 10.64
N ASP A 66 5.30 -4.25 11.36
CA ASP A 66 5.31 -4.19 12.83
C ASP A 66 3.99 -4.67 13.46
N SER A 67 3.00 -5.08 12.66
CA SER A 67 1.69 -5.49 13.17
C SER A 67 1.19 -6.78 12.53
N ALA A 68 0.73 -7.71 13.36
CA ALA A 68 -0.02 -8.89 12.91
C ALA A 68 -1.42 -8.54 12.36
N ARG A 69 -1.77 -7.26 12.28
CA ARG A 69 -3.05 -6.78 11.78
C ARG A 69 -2.94 -6.51 10.28
N CYS A 70 -3.92 -7.00 9.54
CA CYS A 70 -4.12 -6.59 8.18
C CYS A 70 -5.08 -5.42 8.10
N LEU A 71 -4.83 -4.59 7.10
CA LEU A 71 -5.75 -3.56 6.69
C LEU A 71 -6.12 -3.79 5.24
N ILE A 72 -7.38 -3.49 4.89
CA ILE A 72 -7.83 -3.41 3.51
C ILE A 72 -8.24 -1.97 3.23
N GLY A 73 -7.90 -1.46 2.05
CA GLY A 73 -8.33 -0.14 1.60
C GLY A 73 -8.00 0.06 0.14
N GLU A 74 -8.31 1.23 -0.40
CA GLU A 74 -8.04 1.54 -1.80
C GLU A 74 -6.74 2.33 -1.92
N MET A 75 -5.90 1.94 -2.88
CA MET A 75 -4.64 2.61 -3.15
C MET A 75 -4.88 3.91 -3.92
N ASN A 76 -4.36 5.02 -3.41
CA ASN A 76 -4.30 6.27 -4.15
C ASN A 76 -3.22 6.20 -5.24
N ALA A 77 -3.35 7.04 -6.25
CA ALA A 77 -2.27 7.27 -7.21
C ALA A 77 -0.96 7.65 -6.49
N LEU A 78 0.16 7.15 -7.00
CA LEU A 78 1.48 7.53 -6.48
C LEU A 78 1.73 9.02 -6.70
N VAL A 79 2.13 9.71 -5.64
CA VAL A 79 2.46 11.13 -5.70
C VAL A 79 3.97 11.31 -5.58
N GLY A 80 4.58 11.95 -6.57
CA GLY A 80 5.97 12.38 -6.48
C GLY A 80 6.11 13.56 -5.53
N LEU A 81 7.02 13.45 -4.56
CA LEU A 81 7.34 14.50 -3.58
C LEU A 81 8.60 15.29 -3.94
N GLY A 82 9.16 15.04 -5.12
CA GLY A 82 10.36 15.69 -5.63
C GLY A 82 11.63 14.90 -5.33
N ALA A 83 12.70 15.61 -4.99
CA ALA A 83 14.02 15.01 -4.81
C ALA A 83 14.06 14.04 -3.62
N ALA A 84 14.75 12.91 -3.80
CA ALA A 84 15.06 11.99 -2.72
C ALA A 84 15.86 12.67 -1.60
N ALA A 85 15.68 12.20 -0.37
CA ALA A 85 16.50 12.64 0.76
C ALA A 85 17.98 12.27 0.56
N GLN A 86 18.27 11.23 -0.23
CA GLN A 86 19.61 10.84 -0.65
C GLN A 86 19.76 10.90 -2.19
N PRO A 87 20.17 12.05 -2.76
CA PRO A 87 20.27 12.24 -4.21
C PRO A 87 21.28 11.31 -4.91
N ALA A 88 22.25 10.79 -4.17
CA ALA A 88 23.36 9.98 -4.70
C ALA A 88 22.93 8.64 -5.32
N LYS A 89 21.66 8.23 -5.17
CA LYS A 89 21.16 6.91 -5.61
C LYS A 89 20.22 6.98 -6.82
N HIS A 90 20.11 8.12 -7.51
CA HIS A 90 19.09 8.32 -8.56
C HIS A 90 17.67 7.95 -8.09
N ALA A 91 17.42 8.11 -6.79
CA ALA A 91 16.14 7.80 -6.18
C ALA A 91 15.20 9.00 -6.33
N THR A 92 13.91 8.70 -6.38
CA THR A 92 12.83 9.69 -6.31
C THR A 92 12.06 9.51 -5.02
N ARG A 93 11.60 10.60 -4.42
CA ARG A 93 10.76 10.51 -3.24
C ARG A 93 9.30 10.45 -3.66
N VAL A 94 8.59 9.42 -3.21
CA VAL A 94 7.16 9.25 -3.51
C VAL A 94 6.36 8.99 -2.25
N ARG A 95 5.06 9.29 -2.33
CA ARG A 95 4.06 8.88 -1.35
C ARG A 95 3.29 7.67 -1.86
N ILE A 96 3.31 6.59 -1.09
CA ILE A 96 2.34 5.50 -1.20
C ILE A 96 1.25 5.79 -0.17
N SER A 97 -0.01 5.76 -0.57
CA SER A 97 -1.11 6.01 0.36
C SER A 97 -2.37 5.24 0.03
N PHE A 98 -3.17 5.03 1.07
CA PHE A 98 -4.43 4.28 1.03
C PHE A 98 -5.53 5.07 1.72
N HIS A 99 -6.75 4.96 1.22
CA HIS A 99 -7.95 5.51 1.83
C HIS A 99 -8.97 4.41 2.15
N ASP A 100 -9.97 4.77 2.96
CA ASP A 100 -11.03 3.87 3.40
C ASP A 100 -10.48 2.59 4.08
N LEU A 101 -9.48 2.74 4.95
CA LEU A 101 -8.85 1.61 5.62
C LEU A 101 -9.77 0.96 6.66
N LEU A 102 -9.96 -0.36 6.51
CA LEU A 102 -10.70 -1.22 7.41
C LEU A 102 -9.78 -2.31 7.98
N ASP A 103 -10.08 -2.80 9.18
CA ASP A 103 -9.38 -3.96 9.74
C ASP A 103 -9.83 -5.21 8.97
N ASP A 104 -8.90 -6.12 8.75
CA ASP A 104 -9.16 -7.38 8.06
C ASP A 104 -8.51 -8.55 8.82
N ASP A 105 -9.24 -9.65 8.92
CA ASP A 105 -8.78 -10.87 9.55
C ASP A 105 -7.94 -11.69 8.54
N CYS A 106 -6.69 -11.29 8.37
CA CYS A 106 -5.72 -12.11 7.67
C CYS A 106 -5.33 -13.30 8.53
N VAL A 107 -5.99 -14.43 8.34
CA VAL A 107 -5.38 -15.71 8.70
C VAL A 107 -4.24 -15.93 7.71
N ASP A 108 -2.99 -15.97 8.18
CA ASP A 108 -1.91 -16.53 7.39
C ASP A 108 -2.35 -17.92 6.96
N ARG A 109 -2.73 -18.08 5.69
CA ARG A 109 -2.82 -19.40 5.11
C ARG A 109 -1.40 -19.92 5.12
N SER A 110 -1.05 -20.62 6.20
CA SER A 110 0.16 -21.42 6.25
C SER A 110 0.21 -22.19 4.93
N PRO A 111 1.32 -22.14 4.17
CA PRO A 111 1.45 -22.98 3.00
C PRO A 111 1.28 -24.41 3.51
N HIS A 112 0.17 -25.04 3.17
CA HIS A 112 0.01 -26.46 3.41
C HIS A 112 1.17 -27.14 2.66
N MET A 113 2.04 -27.79 3.43
CA MET A 113 3.04 -28.75 2.95
C MET A 113 2.41 -29.76 2.01
#